data_AF-A0A9D1IBT3-F1
#
_entry.id   AF-A0A9D1IBT3-F1
#
_cell.length_a   1.000
_cell.length_b   1.000
_cell.length_c   1.000
_cell.angle_alpha   90.00
_cell.angle_beta   90.00
_cell.angle_gamma   90.00
#
_symmetry.space_group_name_H-M   'P 1'
#
loop_
_entity.id
_entity.type
_entity.pdbx_description
1 polymer ?
#
loop_
_entity_poly.entity_id
_entity_poly.type
_entity_poly.pdbx_seq_one_letter_code
_entity_poly.pdbx_strand_id
1 'polypeptide(L)'
;MSQEYNTAPNATLPMGWHKFLIYFSLWASALFCVVTGIMTFSGSHYGGYAQEMYAIFGGMRAVDIAFGLIWIAIGAYAVLTRFALARFRKGASQKLTVLYGANVAANVLYMILASSVIGVSLWGEMDGSSYSSLAVSIVMIFVNRAYYAKRASMFAE
;
A
#
# COMPACT_ATOMS: atom_id res chain seq x y z
N MET A 1 -0.25 -41.62 -41.57
CA MET A 1 -1.07 -40.50 -41.06
C MET A 1 -0.54 -40.13 -39.68
N SER A 2 0.55 -39.36 -39.64
CA SER A 2 1.16 -38.89 -38.39
C SER A 2 0.45 -37.64 -37.94
N GLN A 3 -0.28 -37.72 -36.82
CA GLN A 3 -0.88 -36.56 -36.18
C GLN A 3 0.23 -35.59 -35.77
N GLU A 4 0.30 -34.43 -36.45
CA GLU A 4 1.00 -33.26 -35.94
C GLU A 4 0.31 -32.85 -34.63
N TYR A 5 0.95 -33.18 -33.51
CA TYR A 5 0.61 -32.59 -32.23
C TYR A 5 0.95 -31.11 -32.33
N ASN A 6 -0.05 -30.29 -32.64
CA ASN A 6 -0.01 -28.84 -32.47
C ASN A 6 0.19 -28.55 -30.98
N THR A 7 1.42 -28.65 -30.49
CA THR A 7 1.82 -27.97 -29.27
C THR A 7 1.86 -26.50 -29.62
N ALA A 8 0.70 -25.84 -29.49
CA ALA A 8 0.65 -24.39 -29.38
C ALA A 8 1.80 -23.99 -28.43
N PRO A 9 2.66 -23.03 -28.82
CA PRO A 9 3.78 -22.67 -27.98
C PRO A 9 3.19 -22.31 -26.61
N ASN A 10 3.73 -22.91 -25.55
CA ASN A 10 3.51 -22.42 -24.20
C ASN A 10 3.98 -20.96 -24.21
N ALA A 11 3.09 -20.04 -24.57
CA ALA A 11 3.32 -18.61 -24.54
C ALA A 11 3.41 -18.28 -23.06
N THR A 12 4.62 -18.43 -22.53
CA THR A 12 4.95 -18.13 -21.15
C THR A 12 4.53 -16.69 -20.91
N LEU A 13 3.43 -16.51 -20.17
CA LEU A 13 2.84 -15.19 -19.93
C LEU A 13 3.95 -14.27 -19.38
N PRO A 14 4.15 -13.07 -19.97
CA PRO A 14 5.26 -12.21 -19.57
C PRO A 14 5.11 -11.85 -18.09
N MET A 15 6.17 -12.13 -17.31
CA MET A 15 6.20 -11.95 -15.85
C MET A 15 6.90 -10.66 -15.41
N GLY A 16 7.17 -9.72 -16.33
CA GLY A 16 7.90 -8.49 -16.04
C GLY A 16 7.29 -7.68 -14.90
N TRP A 17 5.97 -7.47 -14.92
CA TRP A 17 5.25 -6.77 -13.85
C TRP A 17 5.31 -7.51 -12.51
N HIS A 18 5.15 -8.84 -12.53
CA HIS A 18 5.27 -9.65 -11.32
C HIS A 18 6.67 -9.53 -10.69
N LYS A 19 7.72 -9.61 -11.51
CA LYS A 19 9.11 -9.43 -11.06
C LYS A 19 9.32 -8.03 -10.49
N PHE A 20 8.82 -6.99 -11.17
CA PHE A 20 8.87 -5.61 -10.66
C PHE A 20 8.21 -5.48 -9.27
N LEU A 21 7.04 -6.09 -9.07
CA LEU A 21 6.34 -6.05 -7.79
C LEU A 21 7.15 -6.67 -6.66
N ILE A 22 7.70 -7.88 -6.87
CA ILE A 22 8.38 -8.66 -5.80
C ILE A 22 9.83 -8.21 -5.54
N TYR A 23 10.50 -7.64 -6.54
CA TYR A 23 11.89 -7.19 -6.42
C TYR A 23 12.01 -5.72 -6.04
N PHE A 24 11.04 -4.87 -6.39
CA PHE A 24 11.13 -3.44 -6.15
C PHE A 24 9.91 -2.87 -5.43
N SER A 25 8.72 -2.92 -6.03
CA SER A 25 7.56 -2.13 -5.56
C SER A 25 7.17 -2.43 -4.11
N LEU A 26 7.12 -3.70 -3.71
CA LEU A 26 6.73 -4.07 -2.34
C LEU A 26 7.79 -3.70 -1.30
N TRP A 27 9.07 -3.72 -1.68
CA TRP A 27 10.15 -3.24 -0.80
C TRP A 27 10.15 -1.73 -0.66
N ALA A 28 9.95 -1.00 -1.78
CA ALA A 28 9.81 0.44 -1.77
C ALA A 28 8.59 0.88 -0.94
N SER A 29 7.45 0.17 -1.09
CA SER A 29 6.25 0.41 -0.29
C SER A 29 6.50 0.14 1.19
N ALA A 30 7.17 -0.95 1.56
CA ALA A 30 7.52 -1.25 2.94
C ALA A 30 8.40 -0.15 3.55
N LEU A 31 9.45 0.26 2.84
CA LEU A 31 10.35 1.34 3.28
C LEU A 31 9.58 2.66 3.46
N PHE A 32 8.76 3.03 2.47
CA PHE A 32 7.95 4.25 2.53
C PHE A 32 7.00 4.21 3.74
N CYS A 33 6.30 3.10 3.95
CA CYS A 33 5.40 2.94 5.11
C CYS A 33 6.14 3.06 6.45
N VAL A 34 7.34 2.49 6.56
CA VAL A 34 8.15 2.59 7.80
C VAL A 34 8.62 4.03 8.03
N VAL A 35 9.12 4.70 6.99
CA VAL A 35 9.56 6.10 7.09
C VAL A 35 8.38 7.00 7.48
N THR A 36 7.25 6.90 6.78
CA THR A 36 6.02 7.62 7.12
C THR A 36 5.57 7.31 8.54
N GLY A 37 5.59 6.03 8.93
CA GLY A 37 5.19 5.60 10.26
C GLY A 37 6.05 6.20 11.36
N ILE A 38 7.37 6.24 11.19
CA ILE A 38 8.31 6.88 12.14
C ILE A 38 8.09 8.41 12.16
N MET A 39 7.91 9.03 11.00
CA MET A 39 7.69 10.48 10.91
C MET A 39 6.40 10.89 11.61
N THR A 40 5.29 10.19 11.35
CA THR A 40 4.01 10.42 12.00
C THR A 40 4.08 10.13 13.50
N PHE A 41 4.63 8.97 13.90
CA PHE A 41 4.77 8.59 15.31
C PHE A 41 5.55 9.64 16.12
N SER A 42 6.61 10.21 15.55
CA SER A 42 7.43 11.24 16.19
C SER A 42 6.84 12.65 16.12
N GLY A 43 5.81 12.87 15.29
CA GLY A 43 5.29 14.21 14.97
C GLY A 43 6.23 15.05 14.09
N SER A 44 7.31 14.46 13.56
CA SER A 44 8.28 15.21 12.74
C SER A 44 7.69 15.68 11.41
N HIS A 45 6.57 15.11 10.97
CA HIS A 45 5.84 15.59 9.80
C HIS A 45 5.30 17.02 9.97
N TYR A 46 5.19 17.53 11.21
CA TYR A 46 4.86 18.95 11.47
C TYR A 46 6.02 19.92 11.27
N GLY A 47 7.20 19.49 10.78
CA GLY A 47 8.31 20.40 10.47
C GLY A 47 8.88 21.14 11.70
N GLY A 48 8.77 20.55 12.89
CA GLY A 48 9.25 21.13 14.15
C GLY A 48 8.15 21.73 15.04
N TYR A 49 6.94 21.93 14.51
CA TYR A 49 5.81 22.52 15.24
C TYR A 49 4.95 21.50 16.01
N ALA A 50 5.47 20.29 16.23
CA ALA A 50 4.72 19.20 16.85
C ALA A 50 4.23 19.55 18.27
N GLN A 51 5.07 20.20 19.07
CA GLN A 51 4.69 20.59 20.44
C GLN A 51 3.54 21.61 20.44
N GLU A 52 3.57 22.57 19.53
CA GLU A 52 2.50 23.57 19.37
C GLU A 52 1.20 22.90 18.92
N MET A 53 1.28 22.03 17.91
CA MET A 53 0.12 21.26 17.43
C MET A 53 -0.51 20.42 18.54
N TYR A 54 0.30 19.75 19.36
CA TYR A 54 -0.21 18.95 20.47
C TYR A 54 -0.68 19.79 21.66
N ALA A 55 -0.17 21.01 21.84
CA ALA A 55 -0.65 21.93 22.87
C ALA A 55 -2.02 22.51 22.52
N ILE A 56 -2.23 22.86 21.25
CA ILE A 56 -3.49 23.42 20.75
C ILE A 56 -4.52 22.30 20.55
N PHE A 57 -4.11 21.18 19.95
CA PHE A 57 -4.95 20.04 19.61
C PHE A 57 -4.45 18.78 20.31
N GLY A 58 -4.73 18.66 21.62
CA GLY A 58 -4.25 17.56 22.46
C GLY A 58 -4.58 16.15 21.95
N GLY A 59 -5.69 15.99 21.21
CA GLY A 59 -6.08 14.72 20.59
C GLY A 59 -5.14 14.26 19.46
N MET A 60 -4.40 15.18 18.85
CA MET A 60 -3.61 14.90 17.66
C MET A 60 -2.41 14.00 17.97
N ARG A 61 -1.82 14.12 19.17
CA ARG A 61 -0.74 13.23 19.62
C ARG A 61 -1.17 11.77 19.65
N ALA A 62 -2.40 11.49 20.09
CA ALA A 62 -2.92 10.13 20.14
C ALA A 62 -3.18 9.58 18.73
N VAL A 63 -3.72 10.42 17.83
CA VAL A 63 -3.91 10.08 16.42
C VAL A 63 -2.56 9.75 15.76
N ASP A 64 -1.56 10.61 15.91
CA ASP A 64 -0.26 10.44 15.26
C ASP A 64 0.49 9.19 15.75
N ILE A 65 0.46 8.90 17.06
CA ILE A 65 1.02 7.66 17.60
C ILE A 65 0.32 6.44 17.01
N ALA A 66 -1.02 6.44 16.98
CA ALA A 66 -1.79 5.32 16.45
C ALA A 66 -1.51 5.09 14.96
N PHE A 67 -1.49 6.16 14.16
CA PHE A 67 -1.23 6.05 12.72
C PHE A 67 0.21 5.71 12.39
N GLY A 68 1.17 6.18 13.19
CA GLY A 68 2.56 5.74 13.08
C GLY A 68 2.70 4.22 13.19
N LEU A 69 2.02 3.62 14.18
CA LEU A 69 1.98 2.16 14.35
C LEU A 69 1.24 1.45 13.21
N ILE A 70 0.13 1.99 12.74
CA ILE A 70 -0.62 1.45 11.60
C ILE A 70 0.26 1.41 10.35
N TRP A 71 1.00 2.49 10.06
CA TRP A 71 1.91 2.55 8.93
C TRP A 71 3.03 1.52 9.01
N ILE A 72 3.63 1.34 10.20
CA ILE A 72 4.63 0.28 10.42
C ILE A 72 4.02 -1.11 10.18
N ALA A 73 2.79 -1.35 10.65
CA ALA A 73 2.09 -2.62 10.43
C ALA A 73 1.78 -2.86 8.94
N ILE A 74 1.37 -1.83 8.19
CA ILE A 74 1.17 -1.90 6.74
C ILE A 74 2.49 -2.23 6.04
N GLY A 75 3.59 -1.61 6.46
CA GLY A 75 4.93 -1.90 5.93
C GLY A 75 5.35 -3.36 6.15
N ALA A 76 5.11 -3.90 7.35
CA ALA A 76 5.33 -5.32 7.63
C ALA A 76 4.44 -6.22 6.74
N TYR A 77 3.18 -5.85 6.55
CA TYR A 77 2.26 -6.58 5.68
C TYR A 77 2.69 -6.56 4.20
N ALA A 78 3.33 -5.47 3.74
CA ALA A 78 3.90 -5.40 2.39
C ALA A 78 5.00 -6.45 2.18
N VAL A 79 5.87 -6.64 3.18
CA VAL A 79 6.92 -7.68 3.16
C VAL A 79 6.31 -9.08 3.16
N LEU A 80 5.28 -9.33 3.99
CA LEU A 80 4.56 -10.60 4.00
C LEU A 80 3.88 -10.90 2.66
N THR A 81 3.27 -9.88 2.06
CA THR A 81 2.65 -9.95 0.74
C THR A 81 3.69 -10.29 -0.33
N ARG A 82 4.90 -9.73 -0.25
CA ARG A 82 6.01 -10.07 -1.14
C ARG A 82 6.38 -11.54 -1.04
N PHE A 83 6.55 -12.08 0.17
CA PHE A 83 6.86 -13.51 0.33
C PHE A 83 5.74 -14.42 -0.17
N ALA A 84 4.48 -14.02 0.00
CA ALA A 84 3.33 -14.75 -0.55
C ALA A 84 3.33 -14.74 -2.08
N LEU A 85 3.60 -13.58 -2.70
CA LEU A 85 3.68 -13.45 -4.17
C LEU A 85 4.84 -14.25 -4.75
N ALA A 86 6.04 -14.15 -4.15
CA ALA A 86 7.23 -14.84 -4.65
C ALA A 86 7.12 -16.36 -4.57
N ARG A 87 6.31 -16.88 -3.65
CA ARG A 87 6.02 -18.31 -3.51
C ARG A 87 4.74 -18.75 -4.24
N PHE A 88 4.13 -17.86 -5.03
CA PHE A 88 2.86 -18.11 -5.74
C PHE A 88 1.75 -18.71 -4.86
N ARG A 89 1.70 -18.35 -3.57
CA ARG A 89 0.72 -18.91 -2.63
C ARG A 89 -0.70 -18.57 -3.05
N LYS A 90 -1.63 -19.52 -2.86
CA LYS A 90 -3.06 -19.26 -2.98
C LYS A 90 -3.48 -17.99 -2.23
N GLY A 91 -4.16 -17.08 -2.94
CA GLY A 91 -4.63 -15.79 -2.39
C GLY A 91 -3.56 -14.68 -2.31
N ALA A 92 -2.36 -14.87 -2.87
CA ALA A 92 -1.33 -13.83 -2.92
C ALA A 92 -1.80 -12.53 -3.60
N SER A 93 -2.55 -12.64 -4.71
CA SER A 93 -3.14 -11.47 -5.40
C SER A 93 -4.17 -10.73 -4.53
N GLN A 94 -4.90 -11.45 -3.68
CA GLN A 94 -5.83 -10.85 -2.72
C GLN A 94 -5.08 -10.08 -1.63
N LYS A 95 -3.97 -10.63 -1.10
CA LYS A 95 -3.10 -9.92 -0.14
C LYS A 95 -2.58 -8.60 -0.71
N LEU A 96 -2.19 -8.59 -1.98
CA LEU A 96 -1.77 -7.37 -2.66
C LEU A 96 -2.90 -6.33 -2.77
N THR A 97 -4.11 -6.77 -3.08
CA THR A 97 -5.29 -5.89 -3.12
C THR A 97 -5.60 -5.33 -1.73
N VAL A 98 -5.52 -6.16 -0.69
CA VAL A 98 -5.71 -5.75 0.71
C VAL A 98 -4.65 -4.73 1.13
N LEU A 99 -3.39 -4.90 0.72
CA LEU A 99 -2.31 -3.96 1.02
C LEU A 99 -2.63 -2.56 0.46
N TYR A 100 -2.97 -2.45 -0.82
CA TYR A 100 -3.30 -1.14 -1.41
C TYR A 100 -4.61 -0.57 -0.85
N GLY A 101 -5.59 -1.43 -0.56
CA GLY A 101 -6.82 -1.02 0.13
C GLY A 101 -6.55 -0.45 1.53
N ALA A 102 -5.64 -1.06 2.29
CA ALA A 102 -5.22 -0.57 3.61
C ALA A 102 -4.48 0.76 3.51
N ASN A 103 -3.64 0.97 2.49
CA ASN A 103 -3.00 2.27 2.24
C ASN A 103 -4.03 3.38 2.01
N VAL A 104 -5.04 3.13 1.17
CA VAL A 104 -6.13 4.10 0.92
C VAL A 104 -6.94 4.35 2.19
N ALA A 105 -7.33 3.28 2.89
CA ALA A 105 -8.13 3.38 4.11
C ALA A 105 -7.39 4.15 5.22
N ALA A 106 -6.09 3.88 5.42
CA ALA A 106 -5.28 4.59 6.41
C ALA A 106 -5.19 6.09 6.10
N ASN A 107 -4.93 6.47 4.85
CA ASN A 107 -4.90 7.89 4.46
C ASN A 107 -6.25 8.59 4.72
N VAL A 108 -7.35 7.99 4.27
CA VAL A 108 -8.70 8.57 4.45
C VAL A 108 -9.06 8.66 5.94
N LEU A 109 -8.78 7.62 6.72
CA LEU A 109 -9.10 7.60 8.13
C LEU A 109 -8.28 8.63 8.92
N TYR A 110 -7.00 8.79 8.60
CA TYR A 110 -6.16 9.82 9.20
C TYR A 110 -6.78 11.20 8.96
N MET A 111 -7.24 11.50 7.75
CA MET A 111 -7.85 12.78 7.41
C MET A 111 -9.14 13.06 8.16
N ILE A 112 -10.01 12.07 8.26
CA ILE A 112 -11.27 12.20 9.00
C ILE A 112 -10.97 12.50 10.47
N LEU A 113 -10.06 11.74 11.07
CA LEU A 113 -9.71 11.89 12.48
C LEU A 113 -8.98 13.21 12.76
N ALA A 114 -7.99 13.56 11.94
CA ALA A 114 -7.28 14.83 12.04
C ALA A 114 -8.24 16.02 11.89
N SER A 115 -9.12 15.99 10.89
CA SER A 115 -10.14 17.03 10.69
C SER A 115 -11.10 17.12 11.88
N SER A 116 -11.49 15.98 12.47
CA SER A 116 -12.37 15.95 13.65
C SER A 116 -11.71 16.52 14.90
N VAL A 117 -10.40 16.31 15.07
CA VAL A 117 -9.64 16.81 16.22
C VAL A 117 -9.36 18.30 16.09
N ILE A 118 -9.03 18.77 14.88
CA ILE A 118 -8.73 20.18 14.61
C ILE A 118 -10.01 21.01 14.51
N GLY A 119 -11.13 20.40 14.11
CA GLY A 119 -12.42 21.07 13.96
C GLY A 119 -12.59 21.80 12.62
N VAL A 120 -11.67 21.60 11.68
CA VAL A 120 -11.77 22.10 10.30
C VAL A 120 -11.51 20.99 9.28
N SER A 121 -12.05 21.15 8.08
CA SER A 121 -11.82 20.23 6.97
C SER A 121 -10.41 20.38 6.43
N LEU A 122 -9.58 19.33 6.55
CA LEU A 122 -8.22 19.30 6.01
C LEU A 122 -8.16 18.81 4.55
N TRP A 123 -9.30 18.51 3.94
CA TRP A 123 -9.37 17.92 2.59
C TRP A 123 -8.81 18.82 1.48
N GLY A 124 -8.78 20.14 1.70
CA GLY A 124 -8.19 21.12 0.77
C GLY A 124 -6.74 21.51 1.10
N GLU A 125 -6.27 21.16 2.30
CA GLU A 125 -4.92 21.47 2.82
C GLU A 125 -3.94 20.33 2.58
N MET A 126 -4.38 19.28 1.89
CA MET A 126 -3.52 18.13 1.58
C MET A 126 -2.37 18.56 0.68
N ASP A 127 -1.17 18.09 1.01
CA ASP A 127 -0.03 18.22 0.12
C ASP A 127 -0.23 17.39 -1.16
N GLY A 128 0.44 17.80 -2.25
CA GLY A 128 0.37 17.07 -3.52
C GLY A 128 0.83 15.61 -3.41
N SER A 129 1.70 15.30 -2.44
CA SER A 129 2.20 13.94 -2.15
C SER A 129 1.10 13.00 -1.69
N SER A 130 0.22 13.46 -0.80
CA SER A 130 -0.88 12.65 -0.25
C SER A 130 -1.87 12.26 -1.34
N TYR A 131 -2.28 13.21 -2.20
CA TYR A 131 -3.14 12.90 -3.36
C TYR A 131 -2.47 11.92 -4.32
N SER A 132 -1.18 12.11 -4.59
CA SER A 132 -0.42 11.23 -5.48
C SER A 132 -0.38 9.79 -4.93
N SER A 133 -0.16 9.62 -3.62
CA SER A 133 -0.12 8.30 -2.99
C SER A 133 -1.47 7.56 -3.03
N LEU A 134 -2.57 8.29 -2.86
CA LEU A 134 -3.94 7.77 -2.98
C LEU A 134 -4.22 7.34 -4.42
N ALA A 135 -3.93 8.21 -5.39
CA ALA A 135 -4.14 7.93 -6.80
C ALA A 135 -3.34 6.70 -7.25
N VAL A 136 -2.05 6.63 -6.88
CA VAL A 136 -1.20 5.46 -7.15
C VAL A 136 -1.77 4.20 -6.53
N SER A 137 -2.20 4.23 -5.27
CA SER A 137 -2.76 3.04 -4.60
C SER A 137 -4.03 2.54 -5.29
N ILE A 138 -4.93 3.45 -5.68
CA ILE A 138 -6.16 3.11 -6.42
C ILE A 138 -5.83 2.51 -7.78
N VAL A 139 -4.94 3.13 -8.56
CA VAL A 139 -4.51 2.61 -9.87
C VAL A 139 -3.89 1.22 -9.70
N MET A 140 -3.03 1.02 -8.70
CA MET A 140 -2.39 -0.27 -8.44
C MET A 140 -3.40 -1.37 -8.09
N ILE A 141 -4.53 -1.06 -7.45
CA ILE A 141 -5.61 -2.05 -7.23
C ILE A 141 -6.15 -2.56 -8.57
N PHE A 142 -6.49 -1.67 -9.50
CA PHE A 142 -7.05 -2.05 -10.79
C PHE A 142 -6.03 -2.78 -11.66
N VAL A 143 -4.81 -2.26 -11.76
CA VAL A 143 -3.73 -2.87 -12.54
C VAL A 143 -3.43 -4.29 -12.05
N ASN A 144 -3.32 -4.47 -10.73
CA ASN A 144 -3.01 -5.78 -10.17
C ASN A 144 -4.18 -6.77 -10.31
N ARG A 145 -5.42 -6.31 -10.13
CA ARG A 145 -6.60 -7.14 -10.40
C ARG A 145 -6.64 -7.62 -11.85
N ALA A 146 -6.50 -6.70 -12.81
CA ALA A 146 -6.50 -7.05 -14.24
C ALA A 146 -5.31 -7.96 -14.62
N TYR A 147 -4.14 -7.72 -14.03
CA TYR A 147 -2.93 -8.50 -14.30
C TYR A 147 -3.03 -9.95 -13.79
N TYR A 148 -3.50 -10.12 -12.54
CA TYR A 148 -3.59 -11.43 -11.90
C TYR A 148 -4.83 -12.23 -12.29
N ALA A 149 -5.91 -11.58 -12.74
CA ALA A 149 -7.05 -12.29 -13.33
C ALA A 149 -6.63 -13.15 -14.53
N LYS A 150 -5.74 -12.61 -15.38
CA LYS A 150 -5.18 -13.34 -16.54
C LYS A 150 -4.18 -14.44 -16.16
N ARG A 151 -3.78 -14.54 -14.89
CA ARG A 151 -2.74 -15.45 -14.38
C ARG A 151 -3.18 -16.20 -13.12
N ALA A 152 -4.49 -16.34 -12.93
CA ALA A 152 -5.07 -16.95 -11.73
C ALA A 152 -4.63 -18.42 -11.57
N SER A 153 -4.37 -19.12 -12.68
CA SER A 153 -3.87 -20.49 -12.72
C SER A 153 -2.49 -20.67 -12.06
N MET A 154 -1.70 -19.60 -11.88
CA MET A 154 -0.40 -19.68 -11.20
C MET A 154 -0.50 -19.81 -9.68
N PHE A 155 -1.68 -19.59 -9.09
CA PHE A 155 -1.91 -19.59 -7.64
C PHE A 155 -2.77 -20.77 -7.18
N ALA A 156 -2.81 -21.85 -7.97
CA ALA A 156 -3.71 -22.98 -7.80
C ALA A 156 -3.22 -24.07 -6.83
N GLU A 157 -1.99 -23.97 -6.30
CA GLU A 157 -1.51 -24.79 -5.18
C GLU A 157 -1.70 -24.09 -3.81
#